data_AF-A0A6C7C6X7-F1
#
_entry.id   AF-A0A6C7C6X7-F1
#
_cell.length_a   1.000
_cell.length_b   1.000
_cell.length_c   1.000
_cell.angle_alpha   90.00
_cell.angle_beta   90.00
_cell.angle_gamma   90.00
#
_symmetry.space_group_name_H-M   'P 1'
#
loop_
_entity.id
_entity.type
_entity.pdbx_description
1 polymer ?
#
loop_
_entity_poly.entity_id
_entity_poly.type
_entity_poly.pdbx_seq_one_letter_code
_entity_poly.pdbx_strand_id
1 'polypeptide(L)'
;MSTAKIYTASPSDLSPPVQSESFCVDLVLASDYQELEAKCVALAAENTALKKSEVEFNEYCRHECEDVGDTWVDDFTETPATDAFLAEVRAQGVEYYAAQLKSEAELADETGWDGAAKFLISESEKVLAFAAQLRQESAK
;
A
#
# COMPACT_ATOMS: atom_id res chain seq x y z
N MET A 1 3.62 16.77 4.82
CA MET A 1 4.08 15.53 4.15
C MET A 1 5.54 15.69 3.78
N SER A 2 6.40 14.72 4.09
CA SER A 2 7.76 14.71 3.51
C SER A 2 7.65 14.34 2.03
N THR A 3 8.26 15.13 1.16
CA THR A 3 8.30 14.84 -0.27
C THR A 3 9.22 13.66 -0.52
N ALA A 4 8.85 12.77 -1.45
CA ALA A 4 9.73 11.70 -1.89
C ALA A 4 11.05 12.30 -2.40
N LYS A 5 12.18 11.77 -1.94
CA LYS A 5 13.49 12.17 -2.46
C LYS A 5 13.64 11.55 -3.84
N ILE A 6 13.81 12.41 -4.84
CA ILE A 6 14.04 12.01 -6.22
C ILE A 6 15.52 12.22 -6.51
N TYR A 7 16.14 11.17 -7.03
CA TYR A 7 17.53 11.17 -7.48
C TYR A 7 17.52 11.08 -9.00
N THR A 8 18.27 11.94 -9.67
CA THR A 8 18.41 11.86 -11.13
C THR A 8 19.68 11.10 -11.47
N ALA A 9 19.56 10.02 -12.25
CA ALA A 9 20.68 9.32 -12.84
C ALA A 9 20.82 9.68 -14.32
N SER A 10 22.07 9.80 -14.75
CA SER A 10 22.44 9.91 -16.15
C SER A 10 22.63 8.51 -16.77
N PRO A 11 22.63 8.39 -18.11
CA PRO A 11 22.83 7.10 -18.80
C PRO A 11 24.15 6.41 -18.42
N SER A 12 25.16 7.19 -18.00
CA SER A 12 26.45 6.69 -17.50
C SER A 12 26.40 6.10 -16.09
N ASP A 13 25.39 6.44 -15.29
CA ASP A 13 25.22 5.93 -13.92
C ASP A 13 24.51 4.56 -13.90
N LEU A 14 23.97 4.11 -15.03
CA LEU A 14 23.24 2.84 -15.16
C LEU A 14 24.19 1.66 -15.44
N SER A 15 23.78 0.45 -15.06
CA SER A 15 24.53 -0.78 -15.32
C SER A 15 23.66 -1.81 -16.07
N PRO A 16 24.00 -2.16 -17.33
CA PRO A 16 25.10 -1.60 -18.12
C PRO A 16 24.86 -0.12 -18.53
N PRO A 17 25.92 0.67 -18.78
CA PRO A 17 25.77 2.07 -19.20
C PRO A 17 25.08 2.17 -20.56
N VAL A 18 24.17 3.13 -20.71
CA VAL A 18 23.44 3.35 -21.97
C VAL A 18 24.15 4.43 -22.78
N GLN A 19 24.44 4.15 -24.06
CA GLN A 19 25.27 5.01 -24.91
C GLN A 19 24.54 6.25 -25.49
N SER A 20 23.22 6.38 -25.29
CA SER A 20 22.49 7.56 -25.76
C SER A 20 22.56 8.67 -24.70
N GLU A 21 23.28 9.75 -24.98
CA GLU A 21 23.48 10.89 -24.08
C GLU A 21 22.23 11.77 -23.85
N SER A 22 21.04 11.35 -24.29
CA SER A 22 19.88 12.22 -24.47
C SER A 22 18.72 12.00 -23.50
N PHE A 23 18.88 11.20 -22.43
CA PHE A 23 17.83 11.09 -21.40
C PHE A 23 18.41 11.09 -19.98
N CYS A 24 17.62 11.59 -19.03
CA CYS A 24 17.81 11.41 -17.61
C CYS A 24 16.64 10.59 -17.05
N VAL A 25 16.89 9.83 -15.98
CA VAL A 25 15.86 9.06 -15.28
C VAL A 25 15.84 9.45 -13.82
N ASP A 26 14.64 9.74 -13.33
CA ASP A 26 14.37 10.01 -11.93
C ASP A 26 14.09 8.69 -11.20
N LEU A 27 14.78 8.50 -10.08
CA LEU A 27 14.82 7.28 -9.29
C LEU A 27 14.48 7.57 -7.83
N VAL A 28 13.92 6.57 -7.17
CA VAL A 28 13.77 6.54 -5.71
C VAL A 28 14.62 5.37 -5.20
N LEU A 29 15.47 5.62 -4.20
CA LEU A 29 16.28 4.56 -3.61
C LEU A 29 15.40 3.58 -2.83
N ALA A 30 15.69 2.29 -2.94
CA ALA A 30 14.98 1.24 -2.21
C ALA A 30 14.98 1.49 -0.68
N SER A 31 16.06 2.08 -0.15
CA SER A 31 16.16 2.45 1.27
C SER A 31 15.22 3.59 1.66
N ASP A 32 15.09 4.63 0.82
CA ASP A 32 14.13 5.73 1.08
C ASP A 32 12.69 5.22 0.97
N TYR A 33 12.43 4.26 0.07
CA TYR A 33 11.13 3.59 -0.04
C TYR A 33 10.79 2.75 1.20
N GLN A 34 11.72 1.92 1.69
CA GLN A 34 11.55 1.15 2.92
C GLN A 34 11.31 2.05 4.14
N GLU A 35 11.99 3.20 4.23
CA GLU A 35 11.75 4.18 5.29
C GLU A 35 10.32 4.75 5.21
N LEU A 36 9.83 5.04 4.01
CA LEU A 36 8.47 5.54 3.80
C LEU A 36 7.42 4.47 4.15
N GLU A 37 7.66 3.22 3.78
CA GLU A 37 6.80 2.08 4.14
C GLU A 37 6.72 1.91 5.67
N ALA A 38 7.86 1.96 6.36
CA ALA A 38 7.91 1.89 7.82
C ALA A 38 7.11 3.03 8.49
N LYS A 39 7.17 4.25 7.95
CA LYS A 39 6.35 5.38 8.42
C LYS A 39 4.87 5.15 8.20
N CYS A 40 4.48 4.57 7.07
CA CYS A 40 3.08 4.23 6.79
C CYS A 40 2.55 3.17 7.77
N VAL A 41 3.34 2.14 8.07
CA VAL A 41 3.00 1.13 9.07
C VAL A 41 2.85 1.75 10.46
N ALA A 42 3.76 2.64 10.86
CA ALA A 42 3.68 3.34 12.14
C ALA A 42 2.40 4.21 12.24
N LEU A 43 2.06 4.95 11.19
CA LEU A 43 0.84 5.77 11.12
C LEU A 43 -0.44 4.92 11.14
N ALA A 44 -0.42 3.74 10.51
CA ALA A 44 -1.54 2.79 10.56
C ALA A 44 -1.76 2.25 11.99
N ALA A 45 -0.65 1.94 12.69
CA ALA A 45 -0.70 1.49 14.08
C ALA A 45 -1.20 2.60 15.01
N GLU A 46 -0.74 3.84 14.82
CA GLU A 46 -1.21 5.01 15.57
C GLU A 46 -2.70 5.28 15.33
N ASN A 47 -3.19 5.22 14.09
CA ASN A 47 -4.62 5.32 13.80
C ASN A 47 -5.44 4.22 14.49
N THR A 48 -4.93 2.99 14.50
CA THR A 48 -5.61 1.87 15.18
C THR A 48 -5.69 2.13 16.69
N ALA A 49 -4.61 2.64 17.29
CA ALA A 49 -4.58 2.99 18.71
C ALA A 49 -5.51 4.16 19.04
N LEU A 50 -5.56 5.19 18.18
CA LEU A 50 -6.47 6.34 18.32
C LEU A 50 -7.94 5.91 18.22
N LYS A 51 -8.31 5.15 17.20
CA LYS A 51 -9.68 4.58 17.06
C LYS A 51 -10.06 3.77 18.30
N LYS A 52 -9.14 2.98 18.85
CA LYS A 52 -9.38 2.22 20.08
C LYS A 52 -9.57 3.14 21.30
N SER A 53 -8.71 4.16 21.45
CA SER A 53 -8.81 5.12 22.55
C SER A 53 -10.12 5.93 22.49
N GLU A 54 -10.61 6.23 21.29
CA GLU A 54 -11.88 6.91 21.10
C GLU A 54 -13.06 6.03 21.53
N VAL A 55 -13.03 4.73 21.21
CA VAL A 55 -14.01 3.75 21.72
C VAL A 55 -14.00 3.73 23.25
N GLU A 56 -12.83 3.57 23.87
CA GLU A 56 -12.72 3.54 25.33
C GLU A 56 -13.22 4.85 25.98
N PHE A 57 -12.93 6.01 25.37
CA PHE A 57 -13.43 7.30 25.83
C PHE A 57 -14.94 7.45 25.68
N ASN A 58 -15.50 7.01 24.56
CA ASN A 58 -16.94 7.02 24.32
C ASN A 58 -17.68 6.12 25.33
N GLU A 59 -17.14 4.94 25.65
CA GLU A 59 -17.70 4.06 26.67
C GLU A 59 -17.67 4.69 28.07
N TYR A 60 -16.58 5.37 28.42
CA TYR A 60 -16.48 6.13 29.67
C TYR A 60 -17.56 7.22 29.75
N CYS A 61 -17.70 8.04 28.70
CA CYS A 61 -18.69 9.10 28.67
C CYS A 61 -20.12 8.57 28.74
N ARG A 62 -20.41 7.45 28.09
CA ARG A 62 -21.71 6.77 28.19
C ARG A 62 -22.04 6.39 29.63
N HIS A 63 -21.10 5.77 30.34
CA HIS A 63 -21.29 5.37 31.73
C HIS A 63 -21.58 6.59 32.64
N GLU A 64 -20.79 7.66 32.50
CA GLU A 64 -20.98 8.88 33.30
C GLU A 64 -22.34 9.55 33.03
N CYS A 65 -22.84 9.50 31.79
CA CYS A 65 -24.17 10.01 31.45
C CYS A 65 -25.32 9.13 31.99
N GLU A 66 -25.16 7.81 31.97
CA GLU A 66 -26.12 6.87 32.56
C GLU A 66 -26.26 7.08 34.08
N ASP A 67 -25.15 7.36 34.78
CA ASP A 67 -25.13 7.61 36.23
C ASP A 67 -25.93 8.85 36.66
N VAL A 68 -26.07 9.84 35.77
CA VAL A 68 -26.89 11.05 36.01
C VAL A 68 -28.30 10.97 35.40
N GLY A 69 -28.65 9.83 34.80
CA GLY A 69 -29.97 9.57 34.19
C GLY A 69 -30.17 10.22 32.82
N ASP A 70 -29.10 10.66 32.16
CA ASP A 70 -29.13 11.20 30.80
C ASP A 70 -28.87 10.10 29.75
N THR A 71 -29.22 10.38 28.50
CA THR A 71 -28.98 9.47 27.36
C THR A 71 -27.76 9.92 26.58
N TRP A 72 -26.74 9.05 26.51
CA TRP A 72 -25.57 9.26 25.65
C TRP A 72 -25.85 8.88 24.20
N VAL A 73 -25.19 9.56 23.26
CA VAL A 73 -25.20 9.22 21.84
C VAL A 73 -23.75 8.97 21.44
N ASP A 74 -23.49 7.78 20.93
CA ASP A 74 -22.16 7.43 20.43
C ASP A 74 -21.78 8.32 19.24
N ASP A 75 -20.58 8.89 19.28
CA ASP A 75 -20.00 9.70 18.20
C ASP A 75 -18.55 9.28 18.01
N PHE A 76 -18.21 8.87 16.79
CA PHE A 76 -16.88 8.36 16.44
C PHE A 76 -16.32 9.12 15.25
N THR A 77 -15.04 9.46 15.33
CA THR A 77 -14.32 10.14 14.26
C THR A 77 -13.94 9.13 13.19
N GLU A 78 -14.64 9.18 12.06
CA GLU A 78 -14.25 8.41 10.88
C GLU A 78 -12.98 9.00 10.22
N THR A 79 -12.13 8.12 9.66
CA THR A 79 -10.89 8.50 8.98
C THR A 79 -10.84 8.00 7.53
N PRO A 80 -11.84 8.33 6.68
CA PRO A 80 -11.97 7.73 5.35
C PRO A 80 -10.76 7.96 4.44
N ALA A 81 -10.08 9.11 4.59
CA ALA A 81 -8.85 9.41 3.85
C ALA A 81 -7.69 8.48 4.25
N THR A 82 -7.54 8.19 5.54
CA THR A 82 -6.53 7.24 6.03
C THR A 82 -6.86 5.82 5.58
N ASP A 83 -8.12 5.41 5.71
CA ASP A 83 -8.55 4.06 5.37
C ASP A 83 -8.38 3.79 3.86
N ALA A 84 -8.71 4.76 3.01
CA ALA A 84 -8.45 4.73 1.57
C ALA A 84 -6.95 4.69 1.24
N PHE A 85 -6.13 5.48 1.94
CA PHE A 85 -4.67 5.45 1.76
C PHE A 85 -4.06 4.10 2.13
N LEU A 86 -4.47 3.50 3.25
CA LEU A 86 -3.98 2.18 3.67
C LEU A 86 -4.42 1.07 2.69
N ALA A 87 -5.63 1.16 2.15
CA ALA A 87 -6.08 0.25 1.10
C ALA A 87 -5.25 0.39 -0.18
N GLU A 88 -4.92 1.60 -0.59
CA GLU A 88 -4.06 1.88 -1.74
C GLU A 88 -2.66 1.29 -1.55
N VAL A 89 -2.02 1.50 -0.39
CA VAL A 89 -0.69 0.95 -0.10
C VAL A 89 -0.70 -0.58 -0.15
N ARG A 90 -1.73 -1.23 0.43
CA ARG A 90 -1.88 -2.69 0.34
C ARG A 90 -2.08 -3.14 -1.11
N ALA A 91 -2.89 -2.44 -1.89
CA ALA A 91 -3.13 -2.77 -3.29
C ALA A 91 -1.84 -2.66 -4.13
N GLN A 92 -1.03 -1.62 -3.92
CA GLN A 92 0.26 -1.45 -4.60
C GLN A 92 1.25 -2.57 -4.29
N GLY A 93 1.31 -3.03 -3.03
CA GLY A 93 2.13 -4.18 -2.66
C GLY A 93 1.72 -5.47 -3.38
N VAL A 94 0.40 -5.69 -3.52
CA VAL A 94 -0.16 -6.82 -4.27
C VAL A 94 0.10 -6.71 -5.77
N GLU A 95 0.02 -5.49 -6.34
CA GLU A 95 0.35 -5.22 -7.75
C GLU A 95 1.82 -5.50 -8.06
N TYR A 96 2.73 -5.17 -7.14
CA TYR A 96 4.14 -5.50 -7.29
C TYR A 96 4.35 -7.02 -7.37
N TYR A 97 3.66 -7.78 -6.52
CA TYR A 97 3.70 -9.25 -6.61
C TYR A 97 3.13 -9.79 -7.92
N ALA A 98 2.04 -9.20 -8.44
CA ALA A 98 1.53 -9.56 -9.76
C ALA A 98 2.53 -9.27 -10.88
N ALA A 99 3.29 -8.16 -10.79
CA ALA A 99 4.34 -7.85 -11.75
C ALA A 99 5.49 -8.87 -11.71
N GLN A 100 5.87 -9.34 -10.52
CA GLN A 100 6.84 -10.41 -10.35
C GLN A 100 6.37 -11.71 -11.01
N LEU A 101 5.11 -12.11 -10.79
CA LEU A 101 4.52 -13.29 -11.44
C LEU A 101 4.56 -13.21 -12.97
N LYS A 102 4.33 -12.02 -13.55
CA LYS A 102 4.45 -11.81 -15.00
C LYS A 102 5.88 -11.96 -15.49
N SER A 103 6.85 -11.40 -14.77
CA SER A 103 8.28 -11.57 -15.12
C SER A 103 8.71 -13.03 -15.03
N GLU A 104 8.26 -13.78 -14.02
CA GLU A 104 8.51 -15.22 -13.94
C GLU A 104 7.81 -16.00 -15.07
N ALA A 105 6.63 -15.56 -15.51
CA ALA A 105 5.94 -16.17 -16.63
C ALA A 105 6.70 -16.02 -17.96
N GLU A 106 7.28 -14.84 -18.20
CA GLU A 106 8.14 -14.58 -19.36
C GLU A 106 9.35 -15.52 -19.37
N LEU A 107 10.02 -15.68 -18.23
CA LEU A 107 11.15 -16.60 -18.08
C LEU A 107 10.72 -18.07 -18.33
N ALA A 108 9.55 -18.46 -17.82
CA ALA A 108 9.02 -19.80 -18.03
C ALA A 108 8.73 -20.06 -19.52
N ASP A 109 8.22 -19.07 -20.26
CA ASP A 109 7.98 -19.17 -21.70
C ASP A 109 9.30 -19.32 -22.48
N GLU A 110 10.30 -18.47 -22.19
CA GLU A 110 11.63 -18.52 -22.80
C GLU A 110 12.35 -19.86 -22.58
N THR A 111 12.10 -20.52 -21.45
CA THR A 111 12.68 -21.81 -21.10
C THR A 111 11.86 -23.01 -21.60
N GLY A 112 10.75 -22.77 -22.31
CA GLY A 112 9.90 -23.81 -22.91
C GLY A 112 8.88 -24.45 -21.96
N TRP A 113 8.62 -23.83 -20.80
CA TRP A 113 7.64 -24.27 -19.80
C TRP A 113 6.28 -23.57 -19.99
N ASP A 114 5.68 -23.70 -21.18
CA ASP A 114 4.42 -23.03 -21.58
C ASP A 114 3.27 -23.22 -20.56
N GLY A 115 3.17 -24.40 -19.93
CA GLY A 115 2.17 -24.65 -18.89
C GLY A 115 2.38 -23.81 -17.62
N ALA A 116 3.64 -23.61 -17.21
CA ALA A 116 3.99 -22.78 -16.06
C ALA A 116 3.78 -21.29 -16.39
N ALA A 117 4.16 -20.86 -17.60
CA ALA A 117 3.92 -19.49 -18.07
C ALA A 117 2.43 -19.13 -18.03
N LYS A 118 1.55 -19.99 -18.59
CA LYS A 118 0.09 -19.79 -18.55
C LYS A 118 -0.48 -19.74 -17.14
N PHE A 119 0.03 -20.60 -16.25
CA PHE A 119 -0.39 -20.60 -14.85
C PHE A 119 -0.01 -19.29 -14.16
N LEU A 120 1.23 -18.85 -14.27
CA LEU A 120 1.73 -17.62 -13.65
C LEU A 120 1.00 -16.37 -14.15
N ILE A 121 0.69 -16.30 -15.46
CA ILE A 121 -0.14 -15.23 -16.02
C ILE A 121 -1.53 -15.24 -15.37
N SER A 122 -2.19 -16.40 -15.31
CA SER A 122 -3.53 -16.52 -14.70
C SER A 122 -3.52 -16.14 -13.22
N GLU A 123 -2.49 -16.52 -12.46
CA GLU A 123 -2.36 -16.11 -11.07
C GLU A 123 -2.11 -14.61 -10.95
N SER A 124 -1.29 -14.01 -11.82
CA SER A 124 -1.07 -12.56 -11.82
C SER A 124 -2.37 -11.77 -12.01
N GLU A 125 -3.29 -12.25 -12.85
CA GLU A 125 -4.59 -11.62 -13.08
C GLU A 125 -5.49 -11.70 -11.84
N LYS A 126 -5.50 -12.84 -11.14
CA LYS A 126 -6.24 -12.99 -9.88
C LYS A 126 -5.68 -12.09 -8.78
N VAL A 127 -4.36 -12.00 -8.69
CA VAL A 127 -3.67 -11.10 -7.75
C VAL A 127 -4.03 -9.64 -8.03
N LEU A 128 -4.06 -9.22 -9.31
CA LEU A 128 -4.51 -7.88 -9.69
C LEU A 128 -5.98 -7.63 -9.35
N ALA A 129 -6.86 -8.62 -9.54
CA ALA A 129 -8.26 -8.51 -9.14
C ALA A 129 -8.41 -8.33 -7.62
N PHE A 130 -7.59 -9.04 -6.82
CA PHE A 130 -7.55 -8.86 -5.37
C PHE A 130 -7.05 -7.46 -4.97
N ALA A 131 -6.02 -6.93 -5.63
CA ALA A 131 -5.57 -5.55 -5.42
C ALA A 131 -6.70 -4.52 -5.68
N ALA A 132 -7.50 -4.73 -6.73
CA ALA A 132 -8.66 -3.87 -7.01
C ALA A 132 -9.75 -3.98 -5.93
N GLN A 133 -9.97 -5.17 -5.36
CA GLN A 133 -10.92 -5.37 -4.26
C GLN A 133 -10.48 -4.62 -3.00
N LEU A 134 -9.19 -4.63 -2.66
CA LEU A 134 -8.68 -3.93 -1.47
C LEU A 134 -9.04 -2.43 -1.47
N ARG A 135 -9.07 -1.79 -2.64
CA ARG A 135 -9.48 -0.38 -2.80
C ARG A 135 -10.99 -0.15 -2.62
N GLN A 136 -11.81 -1.16 -2.92
CA GLN A 136 -13.27 -1.06 -2.77
C GLN A 136 -13.71 -1.27 -1.32
N GLU A 137 -12.96 -2.07 -0.55
CA GLU A 137 -13.28 -2.34 0.86
C GLU A 137 -13.10 -1.13 1.77
N SER A 138 -12.23 -0.17 1.42
CA SER A 138 -12.08 1.10 2.18
C SER A 138 -13.18 2.13 1.90
N ALA A 139 -14.05 1.89 0.92
CA ALA A 139 -15.14 2.80 0.56
C ALA A 139 -16.49 2.41 1.17
N LYS A 140 -16.52 1.38 2.02
CA LYS A 140 -17.68 0.91 2.79
C LYS A 140 -17.53 1.28 4.25
#